data_AF-A0A101W1J3-F1
#
_entry.id   AF-A0A101W1J3-F1
#
_cell.length_a   1.000
_cell.length_b   1.000
_cell.length_c   1.000
_cell.angle_alpha   90.00
_cell.angle_beta   90.00
_cell.angle_gamma   90.00
#
_symmetry.space_group_name_H-M   'P 1'
#
loop_
_entity.id
_entity.type
_entity.pdbx_description
1 polymer ?
#
loop_
_entity_poly.entity_id
_entity_poly.type
_entity_poly.pdbx_seq_one_letter_code
_entity_poly.pdbx_strand_id
1 'polypeptide(L)'
;MATIGLDRLYYSKITEDSSGVETYAVPSVLAKAITAELSVELIEAILYADDGAAEVVKDFNSGTLTLGVDDIGPTVAADLTGASTDDNGVLISASENVGTPVAVGFRAQKANGTYRYFWLYRVKFGLPATNLQTKADSITFSTPTIEGTVMRRNKLDGMGKHPWKAEVTEGDAGVSSATITGWFTEVYEPVYTPEP
;
A
#
# COMPACT_ATOMS: atom_id res chain seq x y z
N MET A 1 2.83 4.53 -20.29
CA MET A 1 2.28 3.36 -21.00
C MET A 1 1.29 2.65 -20.09
N ALA A 2 0.23 2.08 -20.63
CA ALA A 2 -0.79 1.36 -19.86
C ALA A 2 -0.22 0.06 -19.24
N THR A 3 -0.65 -0.23 -18.01
CA THR A 3 -0.40 -1.48 -17.31
C THR A 3 -1.43 -2.53 -17.72
N ILE A 4 -1.00 -3.76 -17.96
CA ILE A 4 -1.80 -4.88 -18.47
C ILE A 4 -2.00 -6.00 -17.44
N GLY A 5 -1.32 -5.94 -16.29
CA GLY A 5 -1.44 -6.95 -15.24
C GLY A 5 -0.92 -6.45 -13.90
N LEU A 6 -1.36 -7.10 -12.82
CA LEU A 6 -0.94 -6.87 -11.45
C LEU A 6 -0.48 -8.21 -10.88
N ASP A 7 0.72 -8.26 -10.30
CA ASP A 7 1.23 -9.45 -9.64
C ASP A 7 2.14 -9.10 -8.45
N ARG A 8 2.52 -10.13 -7.68
CA ARG A 8 3.42 -10.01 -6.51
C ARG A 8 2.97 -8.94 -5.51
N LEU A 9 1.87 -9.20 -4.82
CA LEU A 9 1.40 -8.38 -3.72
C LEU A 9 2.07 -8.80 -2.40
N TYR A 10 2.77 -7.86 -1.80
CA TYR A 10 3.50 -8.01 -0.55
C TYR A 10 3.00 -7.01 0.48
N TYR A 11 3.12 -7.36 1.75
CA TYR A 11 2.95 -6.46 2.87
C TYR A 11 4.14 -6.56 3.82
N SER A 12 4.40 -5.50 4.56
CA SER A 12 5.39 -5.47 5.62
C SER A 12 4.79 -4.84 6.86
N LYS A 13 4.99 -5.49 8.01
CA LYS A 13 4.59 -4.95 9.31
C LYS A 13 5.38 -3.67 9.60
N ILE A 14 4.72 -2.72 10.23
CA ILE A 14 5.33 -1.47 10.71
C ILE A 14 5.41 -1.54 12.22
N THR A 15 6.59 -1.30 12.76
CA THR A 15 6.81 -1.08 14.18
C THR A 15 7.24 0.36 14.41
N GLU A 16 6.57 1.05 15.33
CA GLU A 16 6.90 2.42 15.71
C GLU A 16 7.62 2.45 17.05
N ASP A 17 8.65 3.29 17.14
CA ASP A 17 9.29 3.59 18.42
C ASP A 17 8.50 4.64 19.22
N SER A 18 8.97 4.98 20.43
CA SER A 18 8.38 6.00 21.29
C SER A 18 8.37 7.42 20.68
N SER A 19 9.11 7.63 19.59
CA SER A 19 9.18 8.88 18.85
C SER A 19 8.32 8.87 17.58
N GLY A 20 7.59 7.78 17.31
CA GLY A 20 6.75 7.61 16.13
C GLY A 20 7.54 7.27 14.87
N VAL A 21 8.82 6.92 14.98
CA VAL A 21 9.64 6.54 13.83
C VAL A 21 9.34 5.10 13.46
N GLU A 22 8.94 4.91 12.21
CA GLU A 22 8.56 3.62 11.65
C GLU A 22 9.79 2.80 11.26
N THR A 23 9.74 1.52 11.58
CA THR A 23 10.63 0.47 11.09
C THR A 23 9.81 -0.59 10.36
N TYR A 24 10.33 -1.07 9.24
CA TYR A 24 9.67 -2.07 8.42
C TYR A 24 10.25 -3.45 8.66
N ALA A 25 9.38 -4.44 8.81
CA ALA A 25 9.77 -5.84 8.81
C ALA A 25 10.16 -6.32 7.40
N VAL A 26 10.56 -7.59 7.30
CA VAL A 26 10.78 -8.23 6.00
C VAL A 26 9.43 -8.38 5.27
N PRO A 27 9.31 -7.92 4.01
CA PRO A 27 8.09 -8.09 3.23
C PRO A 27 7.68 -9.56 3.11
N SER A 28 6.40 -9.82 3.38
CA SER A 28 5.75 -11.12 3.26
C SER A 28 4.68 -11.07 2.16
N VAL A 29 4.41 -12.20 1.51
CA VAL A 29 3.36 -12.28 0.50
C VAL A 29 2.01 -12.07 1.16
N LEU A 30 1.21 -11.13 0.65
CA LEU A 30 -0.14 -10.86 1.17
C LEU A 30 -1.12 -11.91 0.63
N ALA A 31 -1.30 -11.93 -0.68
CA ALA A 31 -2.22 -12.82 -1.41
C ALA A 31 -1.94 -12.72 -2.92
N LYS A 32 -2.64 -13.50 -3.76
CA LYS A 32 -2.60 -13.23 -5.20
C LYS A 32 -3.53 -12.08 -5.51
N ALA A 33 -2.98 -11.03 -6.10
CA ALA A 33 -3.75 -9.86 -6.46
C ALA A 33 -4.55 -10.08 -7.75
N ILE A 34 -5.77 -9.54 -7.76
CA ILE A 34 -6.71 -9.53 -8.88
C ILE A 34 -6.87 -8.10 -9.37
N THR A 35 -7.12 -7.18 -8.43
CA THR A 35 -7.26 -5.75 -8.70
C THR A 35 -6.57 -4.93 -7.61
N ALA A 36 -6.04 -3.77 -7.99
CA ALA A 36 -5.57 -2.75 -7.06
C ALA A 36 -6.02 -1.39 -7.58
N GLU A 37 -6.84 -0.71 -6.80
CA GLU A 37 -7.32 0.63 -7.07
C GLU A 37 -6.76 1.56 -5.99
N LEU A 38 -6.03 2.59 -6.42
CA LEU A 38 -5.46 3.60 -5.55
C LEU A 38 -6.09 4.95 -5.87
N SER A 39 -6.89 5.46 -4.94
CA SER A 39 -7.41 6.82 -4.96
C SER A 39 -6.60 7.70 -4.02
N VAL A 40 -6.29 8.93 -4.42
CA VAL A 40 -5.50 9.87 -3.64
C VAL A 40 -6.29 11.15 -3.44
N GLU A 41 -6.40 11.58 -2.19
CA GLU A 41 -7.03 12.82 -1.79
C GLU A 41 -5.97 13.86 -1.42
N LEU A 42 -5.96 14.98 -2.15
CA LEU A 42 -5.10 16.12 -1.88
C LEU A 42 -5.96 17.25 -1.32
N ILE A 43 -5.52 17.87 -0.22
CA ILE A 43 -6.12 19.12 0.26
C ILE A 43 -5.37 20.27 -0.42
N GLU A 44 -6.13 21.17 -1.02
CA GLU A 44 -5.61 22.43 -1.54
C GLU A 44 -6.12 23.58 -0.66
N ALA A 45 -5.19 24.35 -0.09
CA ALA A 45 -5.49 25.59 0.61
C ALA A 45 -5.01 26.76 -0.24
N ILE A 46 -5.93 27.66 -0.58
CA ILE A 46 -5.62 28.87 -1.33
C ILE A 46 -5.67 30.05 -0.36
N LEU A 47 -4.54 30.71 -0.14
CA LEU A 47 -4.48 32.00 0.53
C LEU A 47 -4.85 33.07 -0.49
N TYR A 48 -5.89 33.86 -0.22
CA TYR A 48 -6.26 35.01 -1.04
C TYR A 48 -5.70 36.29 -0.43
N ALA A 49 -5.05 37.12 -1.24
CA ALA A 49 -4.63 38.48 -0.88
C ALA A 49 -4.84 39.40 -2.10
N ASP A 50 -5.21 40.67 -1.85
CA ASP A 50 -5.52 41.66 -2.89
C ASP A 50 -6.51 41.16 -3.97
N ASP A 51 -7.63 40.57 -3.54
CA ASP A 51 -8.68 40.02 -4.40
C ASP A 51 -8.22 38.96 -5.43
N GLY A 52 -7.04 38.35 -5.19
CA GLY A 52 -6.47 37.28 -6.01
C GLY A 52 -5.95 36.11 -5.16
N ALA A 53 -5.75 34.96 -5.80
CA ALA A 53 -5.06 33.83 -5.17
C ALA A 53 -3.58 34.20 -4.99
N ALA A 54 -3.14 34.37 -3.74
CA ALA A 54 -1.80 34.78 -3.37
C ALA A 54 -0.87 33.58 -3.16
N GLU A 55 -1.34 32.53 -2.50
CA GLU A 55 -0.59 31.27 -2.37
C GLU A 55 -1.51 30.06 -2.53
N VAL A 56 -0.98 28.99 -3.10
CA VAL A 56 -1.67 27.69 -3.21
C VAL A 56 -0.78 26.64 -2.56
N VAL A 57 -1.22 26.11 -1.42
CA VAL A 57 -0.56 25.00 -0.75
C VAL A 57 -1.36 23.73 -1.06
N LYS A 58 -0.70 22.74 -1.66
CA LYS A 58 -1.27 21.41 -1.88
C LYS A 58 -0.57 20.43 -0.95
N ASP A 59 -1.33 19.76 -0.10
CA ASP A 59 -0.80 18.73 0.81
C ASP A 59 -1.55 17.41 0.61
N PHE A 60 -0.85 16.30 0.84
CA PHE A 60 -1.46 14.98 0.81
C PHE A 60 -2.31 14.79 2.07
N ASN A 61 -3.61 14.55 1.90
CA ASN A 61 -4.52 14.28 3.01
C ASN A 61 -4.47 12.80 3.37
N SER A 62 -4.89 11.96 2.43
CA SER A 62 -5.04 10.53 2.58
C SER A 62 -5.14 9.87 1.20
N GLY A 63 -5.06 8.56 1.16
CA GLY A 63 -5.48 7.78 0.00
C GLY A 63 -6.33 6.60 0.41
N THR A 64 -7.05 6.02 -0.54
CA THR A 64 -7.79 4.77 -0.37
C THR A 64 -7.22 3.75 -1.33
N LEU A 65 -6.76 2.62 -0.79
CA LEU A 65 -6.27 1.47 -1.53
C LEU A 65 -7.29 0.35 -1.41
N THR A 66 -7.91 -0.02 -2.53
CA THR A 66 -8.82 -1.15 -2.62
C THR A 66 -8.13 -2.29 -3.36
N LEU A 67 -7.94 -3.41 -2.68
CA LEU A 67 -7.30 -4.61 -3.24
C LEU A 67 -8.33 -5.73 -3.36
N GLY A 68 -8.51 -6.24 -4.58
CA GLY A 68 -9.17 -7.53 -4.82
C GLY A 68 -8.12 -8.63 -4.82
N VAL A 69 -8.32 -9.67 -4.03
CA VAL A 69 -7.36 -10.77 -3.86
C VAL A 69 -8.06 -12.12 -3.94
N ASP A 70 -7.32 -13.18 -4.27
CA ASP A 70 -7.88 -14.52 -4.40
C ASP A 70 -8.38 -15.08 -3.06
N ASP A 71 -7.52 -15.06 -2.05
CA ASP A 71 -7.82 -15.50 -0.70
C ASP A 71 -6.91 -14.77 0.30
N ILE A 72 -7.47 -14.31 1.41
CA ILE A 72 -6.71 -13.74 2.52
C ILE A 72 -6.66 -14.80 3.61
N GLY A 73 -5.53 -15.49 3.71
CA GLY A 73 -5.33 -16.49 4.75
C GLY A 73 -5.54 -15.89 6.15
N PRO A 74 -6.02 -16.68 7.12
CA PRO A 74 -6.39 -16.19 8.45
C PRO A 74 -5.24 -15.51 9.18
N THR A 75 -3.99 -15.94 8.97
CA THR A 75 -2.79 -15.31 9.52
C THR A 75 -2.56 -13.90 8.98
N VAL A 76 -2.72 -13.71 7.67
CA VAL A 76 -2.56 -12.39 7.04
C VAL A 76 -3.72 -11.49 7.43
N ALA A 77 -4.95 -12.01 7.44
CA ALA A 77 -6.11 -11.27 7.90
C ALA A 77 -5.96 -10.81 9.36
N ALA A 78 -5.45 -11.68 10.24
CA ALA A 78 -5.11 -11.35 11.62
C ALA A 78 -4.06 -10.23 11.70
N ASP A 79 -2.98 -10.34 10.93
CA ASP A 79 -1.92 -9.31 10.87
C ASP A 79 -2.43 -7.94 10.37
N LEU A 80 -3.32 -7.93 9.39
CA LEU A 80 -3.82 -6.69 8.76
C LEU A 80 -4.93 -6.02 9.58
N THR A 81 -5.79 -6.82 10.22
CA THR A 81 -6.98 -6.31 10.94
C THR A 81 -6.77 -6.25 12.45
N GLY A 82 -5.71 -6.85 12.98
CA GLY A 82 -5.50 -7.03 14.41
C GLY A 82 -6.41 -8.10 15.03
N ALA A 83 -7.10 -8.90 14.21
CA ALA A 83 -7.95 -9.98 14.68
C ALA A 83 -7.13 -11.12 15.29
N SER A 84 -7.65 -11.69 16.39
CA SER A 84 -7.06 -12.86 17.02
C SER A 84 -7.64 -14.14 16.42
N THR A 85 -6.79 -15.11 16.16
CA THR A 85 -7.21 -16.48 15.87
C THR A 85 -7.50 -17.19 17.19
N ASP A 86 -8.66 -17.84 17.33
CA ASP A 86 -8.97 -18.68 18.49
C ASP A 86 -8.15 -19.98 18.47
N ASP A 87 -8.19 -20.76 19.56
CA ASP A 87 -7.50 -22.06 19.67
C ASP A 87 -7.98 -23.10 18.62
N ASN A 88 -9.08 -22.82 17.93
CA ASN A 88 -9.63 -23.66 16.85
C ASN A 88 -9.20 -23.19 15.45
N GLY A 89 -8.37 -22.15 15.33
CA GLY A 89 -7.93 -21.62 14.04
C GLY A 89 -8.93 -20.67 13.38
N VAL A 90 -9.96 -20.22 14.08
CA VAL A 90 -11.00 -19.33 13.57
C VAL A 90 -10.61 -17.88 13.80
N LEU A 91 -10.66 -17.07 12.74
CA LEU A 91 -10.41 -15.64 12.82
C LEU A 91 -11.61 -14.94 13.49
N ILE A 92 -11.37 -14.33 14.66
CA ILE A 92 -12.38 -13.55 15.38
C ILE A 92 -12.12 -12.05 15.17
N SER A 93 -12.92 -11.45 14.30
CA SER A 93 -12.92 -10.00 14.07
C SER A 93 -13.91 -9.32 15.02
N ALA A 94 -13.40 -8.63 16.04
CA ALA A 94 -14.17 -7.75 16.90
C ALA A 94 -14.18 -6.32 16.36
N SER A 95 -15.23 -5.56 16.66
CA SER A 95 -15.37 -4.12 16.32
C SER A 95 -14.24 -3.26 16.87
N GLU A 96 -13.62 -3.70 17.96
CA GLU A 96 -12.53 -3.05 18.67
C GLU A 96 -11.15 -3.39 18.08
N ASN A 97 -11.08 -4.35 17.14
CA ASN A 97 -9.82 -4.71 16.51
C ASN A 97 -9.38 -3.59 15.59
N VAL A 98 -8.39 -2.84 16.05
CA VAL A 98 -7.74 -1.79 15.27
C VAL A 98 -6.43 -2.36 14.72
N GLY A 99 -6.46 -2.77 13.45
CA GLY A 99 -5.26 -3.21 12.74
C GLY A 99 -4.17 -2.15 12.77
N THR A 100 -2.93 -2.58 12.97
CA THR A 100 -1.76 -1.71 12.84
C THR A 100 -1.52 -1.39 11.36
N PRO A 101 -1.07 -0.18 11.02
CA PRO A 101 -0.72 0.14 9.64
C PRO A 101 0.42 -0.75 9.16
N VAL A 102 0.40 -1.09 7.87
CA VAL A 102 1.41 -1.91 7.20
C VAL A 102 1.90 -1.20 5.94
N ALA A 103 3.11 -1.50 5.48
CA ALA A 103 3.55 -1.08 4.15
C ALA A 103 3.08 -2.10 3.12
N VAL A 104 2.66 -1.65 1.94
CA VAL A 104 2.12 -2.52 0.88
C VAL A 104 2.90 -2.31 -0.40
N GLY A 105 3.39 -3.40 -0.97
CA GLY A 105 4.19 -3.41 -2.19
C GLY A 105 3.52 -4.26 -3.26
N PHE A 106 3.48 -3.76 -4.49
CA PHE A 106 2.99 -4.53 -5.63
C PHE A 106 3.69 -4.11 -6.91
N ARG A 107 3.60 -4.94 -7.96
CA ARG A 107 4.08 -4.55 -9.29
C ARG A 107 3.00 -4.73 -10.34
N ALA A 108 3.00 -3.83 -11.30
CA ALA A 108 2.13 -3.84 -12.45
C ALA A 108 2.94 -4.10 -13.72
N GLN A 109 2.54 -5.09 -14.52
CA GLN A 109 3.15 -5.37 -15.81
C GLN A 109 2.70 -4.34 -16.85
N LYS A 110 3.62 -3.83 -17.66
CA LYS A 110 3.34 -2.96 -18.80
C LYS A 110 3.23 -3.75 -20.10
N ALA A 111 2.60 -3.16 -21.12
CA ALA A 111 2.42 -3.78 -22.43
C ALA A 111 3.73 -4.19 -23.14
N ASN A 112 4.87 -3.59 -22.78
CA ASN A 112 6.20 -3.94 -23.31
C ASN A 112 6.89 -5.09 -22.54
N GLY A 113 6.20 -5.74 -21.59
CA GLY A 113 6.75 -6.83 -20.78
C GLY A 113 7.58 -6.39 -19.57
N THR A 114 7.87 -5.10 -19.41
CA THR A 114 8.58 -4.56 -18.23
C THR A 114 7.60 -4.22 -17.11
N TYR A 115 8.08 -4.09 -15.88
CA TYR A 115 7.24 -3.89 -14.70
C TYR A 115 7.34 -2.46 -14.14
N ARG A 116 6.27 -2.05 -13.47
CA ARG A 116 6.23 -0.86 -12.63
C ARG A 116 5.98 -1.29 -11.20
N TYR A 117 6.87 -0.91 -10.31
CA TYR A 117 6.85 -1.33 -8.93
C TYR A 117 6.35 -0.18 -8.06
N PHE A 118 5.59 -0.51 -7.03
CA PHE A 118 4.98 0.43 -6.10
C PHE A 118 5.23 -0.01 -4.67
N TRP A 119 5.45 0.97 -3.80
CA TRP A 119 5.41 0.84 -2.34
C TRP A 119 4.53 1.94 -1.77
N LEU A 120 3.58 1.57 -0.93
CA LEU A 120 2.79 2.45 -0.08
C LEU A 120 3.31 2.25 1.34
N TYR A 121 3.79 3.34 1.94
CA TYR A 121 4.58 3.24 3.16
C TYR A 121 3.76 3.01 4.43
N ARG A 122 2.51 3.48 4.44
CA ARG A 122 1.56 3.28 5.53
C ARG A 122 0.17 3.06 4.93
N VAL A 123 -0.37 1.88 5.14
CA VAL A 123 -1.74 1.51 4.77
C VAL A 123 -2.38 0.85 5.97
N LYS A 124 -3.48 1.43 6.45
CA LYS A 124 -4.29 0.84 7.51
C LYS A 124 -5.48 0.13 6.89
N PHE A 125 -5.47 -1.19 6.93
CA PHE A 125 -6.55 -1.97 6.37
C PHE A 125 -7.77 -1.99 7.28
N GLY A 126 -8.95 -1.93 6.65
CA GLY A 126 -10.21 -2.26 7.27
C GLY A 126 -10.47 -3.76 7.26
N LEU A 127 -11.66 -4.14 7.71
CA LEU A 127 -12.11 -5.53 7.64
C LEU A 127 -12.31 -5.95 6.18
N PRO A 128 -11.80 -7.12 5.76
CA PRO A 128 -12.03 -7.61 4.42
C PRO A 128 -13.51 -7.91 4.20
N ALA A 129 -14.05 -7.41 3.09
CA ALA A 129 -15.41 -7.72 2.69
C ALA A 129 -15.45 -9.11 2.06
N THR A 130 -16.26 -9.99 2.63
CA THR A 130 -16.51 -11.32 2.08
C THR A 130 -17.72 -11.26 1.15
N ASN A 131 -17.49 -11.35 -0.14
CA ASN A 131 -18.56 -11.49 -1.13
C ASN A 131 -18.81 -12.98 -1.37
N LEU A 132 -20.01 -13.46 -1.05
CA LEU A 132 -20.43 -14.84 -1.32
C LEU A 132 -21.65 -14.79 -2.26
N GLN A 133 -21.57 -15.47 -3.40
CA GLN A 133 -22.71 -15.68 -4.29
C GLN A 133 -23.01 -17.17 -4.42
N THR A 134 -24.29 -17.52 -4.45
CA THR A 134 -24.72 -18.88 -4.77
C THR A 134 -24.42 -19.20 -6.23
N LYS A 135 -24.12 -20.48 -6.50
CA LYS A 135 -23.85 -20.94 -7.87
C LYS A 135 -25.12 -20.77 -8.72
N ALA A 136 -25.07 -19.87 -9.70
CA ALA A 136 -26.06 -19.74 -10.76
C ALA A 136 -25.63 -20.56 -12.02
N ASP A 137 -26.35 -20.44 -13.13
CA ASP A 137 -26.02 -21.13 -14.39
C ASP A 137 -24.62 -20.78 -14.95
N SER A 138 -24.03 -19.67 -14.48
CA SER A 138 -22.64 -19.27 -14.71
C SER A 138 -21.81 -19.35 -13.42
N ILE A 139 -20.58 -19.86 -13.50
CA ILE A 139 -19.63 -19.86 -12.38
C ILE A 139 -19.04 -18.46 -12.23
N THR A 140 -19.59 -17.67 -11.31
CA THR A 140 -18.99 -16.39 -10.89
C THR A 140 -18.06 -16.66 -9.72
N PHE A 141 -16.77 -16.32 -9.85
CA PHE A 141 -15.85 -16.36 -8.72
C PHE A 141 -16.08 -15.11 -7.88
N SER A 142 -16.60 -15.27 -6.66
CA SER A 142 -16.64 -14.17 -5.69
C SER A 142 -15.32 -14.13 -4.95
N THR A 143 -14.58 -13.03 -5.12
CA THR A 143 -13.27 -12.84 -4.50
C THR A 143 -13.39 -11.81 -3.38
N PRO A 144 -12.73 -12.02 -2.24
CA PRO A 144 -12.72 -11.03 -1.17
C PRO A 144 -12.05 -9.73 -1.63
N THR A 145 -12.52 -8.61 -1.07
CA THR A 145 -11.92 -7.29 -1.28
C THR A 145 -11.51 -6.70 0.06
N ILE A 146 -10.33 -6.12 0.13
CA ILE A 146 -9.84 -5.44 1.31
C ILE A 146 -9.55 -3.98 0.97
N GLU A 147 -10.09 -3.07 1.77
CA GLU A 147 -9.87 -1.64 1.64
C GLU A 147 -8.91 -1.18 2.73
N GLY A 148 -7.97 -0.32 2.38
CA GLY A 148 -7.04 0.28 3.32
C GLY A 148 -6.83 1.77 3.08
N THR A 149 -6.74 2.53 4.16
CA THR A 149 -6.44 3.95 4.11
C THR A 149 -4.93 4.16 4.07
N VAL A 150 -4.45 4.77 2.98
CA VAL A 150 -3.06 5.18 2.79
C VAL A 150 -2.80 6.48 3.54
N MET A 151 -1.71 6.52 4.29
CA MET A 151 -1.28 7.67 5.07
C MET A 151 0.19 7.99 4.78
N ARG A 152 0.59 9.23 5.05
CA ARG A 152 2.00 9.62 4.99
C ARG A 152 2.81 8.94 6.11
N ARG A 153 4.10 8.76 5.88
CA ARG A 153 5.03 8.31 6.91
C ARG A 153 5.16 9.34 8.03
N ASN A 154 5.34 8.86 9.25
CA ASN A 154 5.80 9.68 10.38
C ASN A 154 7.32 9.93 10.30
N LYS A 155 8.09 8.98 9.74
CA LYS A 155 9.54 9.13 9.53
C LYS A 155 9.81 10.14 8.41
N LEU A 156 10.81 11.00 8.63
CA LEU A 156 11.35 11.91 7.63
C LEU A 156 12.26 11.15 6.64
N ASP A 157 12.19 11.51 5.37
CA ASP A 157 13.15 11.06 4.37
C ASP A 157 14.46 11.88 4.43
N GLY A 158 15.45 11.52 3.61
CA GLY A 158 16.73 12.23 3.55
C GLY A 158 16.64 13.69 3.08
N MET A 159 15.46 14.18 2.66
CA MET A 159 15.18 15.57 2.34
C MET A 159 14.28 16.26 3.37
N GLY A 160 13.97 15.61 4.50
CA GLY A 160 13.09 16.16 5.54
C GLY A 160 11.62 16.19 5.15
N LYS A 161 11.16 15.30 4.25
CA LYS A 161 9.75 15.17 3.86
C LYS A 161 9.14 13.85 4.36
N HIS A 162 7.82 13.77 4.32
CA HIS A 162 7.05 12.59 4.72
C HIS A 162 6.48 11.87 3.48
N PRO A 163 7.28 11.03 2.78
CA PRO A 163 6.80 10.36 1.58
C PRO A 163 5.69 9.36 1.93
N TRP A 164 4.66 9.26 1.10
CA TRP A 164 3.54 8.33 1.27
C TRP A 164 3.60 7.16 0.25
N LYS A 165 4.26 7.37 -0.89
CA LYS A 165 4.43 6.38 -1.96
C LYS A 165 5.84 6.44 -2.57
N ALA A 166 6.36 5.29 -2.96
CA ALA A 166 7.46 5.16 -3.91
C ALA A 166 7.01 4.36 -5.14
N GLU A 167 7.46 4.78 -6.32
CA GLU A 167 7.23 4.04 -7.55
C GLU A 167 8.48 4.07 -8.43
N VAL A 168 8.74 2.96 -9.11
CA VAL A 168 9.82 2.87 -10.07
C VAL A 168 9.36 2.08 -11.28
N THR A 169 9.83 2.48 -12.45
CA THR A 169 9.55 1.77 -13.69
C THR A 169 10.83 1.08 -14.13
N GLU A 170 10.77 -0.23 -14.36
CA GLU A 170 11.88 -0.99 -14.90
C GLU A 170 12.24 -0.48 -16.30
N GLY A 171 13.53 -0.23 -16.50
CA GLY A 171 14.10 0.28 -17.75
C GLY A 171 14.17 1.81 -17.87
N ASP A 172 13.68 2.57 -16.88
CA ASP A 172 13.81 4.02 -16.87
C ASP A 172 15.28 4.44 -16.60
N ALA A 173 15.68 5.58 -17.16
CA ALA A 173 17.03 6.11 -17.01
C ALA A 173 17.35 6.37 -15.53
N GLY A 174 18.48 5.84 -15.05
CA GLY A 174 18.91 5.99 -13.66
C GLY A 174 18.41 4.90 -12.70
N VAL A 175 17.58 3.95 -13.16
CA VAL A 175 17.13 2.83 -12.34
C VAL A 175 18.13 1.67 -12.42
N SER A 176 18.76 1.34 -11.29
CA SER A 176 19.67 0.20 -11.23
C SER A 176 18.92 -1.13 -11.20
N SER A 177 19.47 -2.17 -11.82
CA SER A 177 18.89 -3.53 -11.73
C SER A 177 18.83 -4.05 -10.29
N ALA A 178 19.78 -3.63 -9.45
CA ALA A 178 19.79 -3.97 -8.02
C ALA A 178 18.56 -3.44 -7.28
N THR A 179 18.12 -2.22 -7.60
CA THR A 179 16.89 -1.61 -7.05
C THR A 179 15.66 -2.46 -7.38
N ILE A 180 15.59 -3.00 -8.59
CA ILE A 180 14.48 -3.84 -9.02
C ILE A 180 14.53 -5.22 -8.35
N THR A 181 15.70 -5.85 -8.28
CA THR A 181 15.85 -7.17 -7.64
C THR A 181 15.61 -7.15 -6.13
N GLY A 182 15.99 -6.04 -5.47
CA GLY A 182 15.80 -5.84 -4.03
C GLY A 182 14.43 -5.28 -3.64
N TRP A 183 13.56 -4.97 -4.61
CA TRP A 183 12.32 -4.22 -4.33
C TRP A 183 11.37 -4.89 -3.33
N PHE A 184 11.41 -6.22 -3.23
CA PHE A 184 10.60 -6.99 -2.28
C PHE A 184 11.43 -7.70 -1.19
N THR A 185 12.75 -7.48 -1.15
CA THR A 185 13.59 -8.03 -0.05
C THR A 185 13.47 -7.18 1.20
N GLU A 186 13.29 -5.87 1.03
CA GLU A 186 13.03 -4.89 2.07
C GLU A 186 12.11 -3.79 1.53
N VAL A 187 11.46 -3.04 2.42
CA VAL A 187 10.67 -1.88 2.00
C VAL A 187 11.62 -0.81 1.49
N TYR A 188 11.42 -0.35 0.25
CA TYR A 188 12.30 0.62 -0.40
C TYR A 188 12.34 1.94 0.37
N GLU A 189 13.51 2.34 0.89
CA GLU A 189 13.71 3.66 1.47
C GLU A 189 14.41 4.60 0.46
N PRO A 190 13.93 5.84 0.29
CA PRO A 190 14.53 6.77 -0.66
C PRO A 190 15.90 7.21 -0.16
N VAL A 191 16.94 7.00 -0.97
CA VAL A 191 18.29 7.45 -0.71
C VAL A 191 18.56 8.66 -1.60
N TYR A 192 18.87 9.79 -0.97
CA TYR A 192 19.29 11.00 -1.67
C TYR A 192 20.80 11.12 -1.50
N THR A 193 21.54 10.89 -2.59
CA THR A 193 22.95 11.26 -2.60
C THR A 193 23.00 12.78 -2.61
N PRO A 194 23.59 13.45 -1.60
CA PRO A 194 23.78 14.90 -1.68
C PRO A 194 24.64 15.19 -2.92
N GLU A 195 24.23 16.19 -3.70
CA GLU A 195 25.08 16.73 -4.77
C GLU A 195 26.37 17.28 -4.10
N PRO A 196 27.57 16.92 -4.59
CA PRO A 196 28.84 17.31 -3.99
C PRO A 196 29.08 18.83 -3.98
#